data_AF-A0A9Q0KAI4-F1
#
_entry.id   AF-A0A9Q0KAI4-F1
#
_cell.length_a   1.000
_cell.length_b   1.000
_cell.length_c   1.000
_cell.angle_alpha   90.00
_cell.angle_beta   90.00
_cell.angle_gamma   90.00
#
_symmetry.space_group_name_H-M   'P 1'
#
loop_
_entity.id
_entity.type
_entity.pdbx_description
1 polymer ?
#
loop_
_entity_poly.entity_id
_entity_poly.type
_entity_poly.pdbx_seq_one_letter_code
_entity_poly.pdbx_strand_id
1 'polypeptide(L)'
;MSILITTVGILVLIYSDNYMSHDQGYLRFFTYMSFSNASMLGLVTSSNLIQIYIFWELVGMCSYLLIGFWFTRPIAANACQKAFVTNRVGDFGLLLGILGLYWITGSFEFRDLFEIFNNLIYNNRVNSLFVIFCASLLFGPTPISALIHAATMVAAGIFLVARLLPLFTSIPYIMHLISLIALGWGVFRRPFPHYIPNPHPKAKIILGSGSIIHSMETVVGYSPKKSQNMIFMGVQHFPYPHESDNTMLVPLLILVLFTLFVGFQEFLSDQIINKIYNWSYNRGYIDFFYLKTFINAIKGLAEFIYFFDKRVIDGITNGAGVTCFFVGEGVKYIGNRQISSYLFLYLSYLLIFLLIYYFCL
;
A
#
# COMPACT_ATOMS: atom_id res chain seq x y z
N MET A 1 -14.91 -10.99 -14.65
CA MET A 1 -14.01 -9.89 -14.25
C MET A 1 -13.19 -9.34 -15.40
N SER A 2 -12.58 -10.17 -16.24
CA SER A 2 -11.85 -9.71 -17.44
C SER A 2 -12.67 -8.77 -18.34
N ILE A 3 -13.90 -9.16 -18.70
CA ILE A 3 -14.83 -8.34 -19.53
C ILE A 3 -15.07 -6.96 -18.91
N LEU A 4 -15.21 -6.91 -17.59
CA LEU A 4 -15.47 -5.67 -16.86
C LEU A 4 -14.24 -4.77 -16.86
N ILE A 5 -13.04 -5.33 -16.69
CA ILE A 5 -11.79 -4.55 -16.74
C ILE A 5 -11.54 -4.02 -18.14
N THR A 6 -11.75 -4.83 -19.19
CA THR A 6 -11.55 -4.37 -20.57
C THR A 6 -12.59 -3.33 -20.99
N THR A 7 -13.86 -3.52 -20.66
CA THR A 7 -14.93 -2.54 -20.99
C THR A 7 -14.73 -1.21 -20.28
N VAL A 8 -14.47 -1.23 -18.96
CA VAL A 8 -14.18 0.00 -18.20
C VAL A 8 -12.86 0.62 -18.66
N GLY A 9 -11.83 -0.19 -18.91
CA GLY A 9 -10.53 0.27 -19.37
C GLY A 9 -10.62 1.00 -20.71
N ILE A 10 -11.34 0.46 -21.69
CA ILE A 10 -11.58 1.11 -22.99
C ILE A 10 -12.39 2.39 -22.82
N LEU A 11 -13.46 2.38 -22.01
CA LEU A 11 -14.26 3.58 -21.74
C LEU A 11 -13.42 4.71 -21.14
N VAL A 12 -12.54 4.40 -20.20
CA VAL A 12 -11.66 5.39 -19.57
C VAL A 12 -10.62 5.91 -20.57
N LEU A 13 -10.07 5.07 -21.44
CA LEU A 13 -9.13 5.52 -22.48
C LEU A 13 -9.81 6.49 -23.46
N ILE A 14 -11.04 6.20 -23.91
CA ILE A 14 -11.83 7.10 -24.77
C ILE A 14 -12.12 8.43 -24.06
N TYR A 15 -12.53 8.38 -22.79
CA TYR A 15 -12.78 9.59 -22.00
C TYR A 15 -11.52 10.44 -21.83
N SER A 16 -10.37 9.79 -21.62
CA SER A 16 -9.11 10.46 -21.32
C SER A 16 -8.53 11.20 -22.53
N ASP A 17 -8.91 10.81 -23.74
CA ASP A 17 -8.45 11.44 -24.97
C ASP A 17 -8.83 12.93 -25.00
N ASN A 18 -10.12 13.21 -24.79
CA ASN A 18 -10.62 14.58 -24.71
C ASN A 18 -10.09 15.29 -23.47
N TYR A 19 -10.09 14.63 -22.30
CA TYR A 19 -9.70 15.25 -21.03
C TYR A 19 -8.22 15.69 -21.00
N MET A 20 -7.31 14.90 -21.56
CA MET A 20 -5.86 15.15 -21.52
C MET A 20 -5.31 15.81 -22.78
N SER A 21 -6.15 16.08 -23.78
CA SER A 21 -5.75 16.63 -25.09
C SER A 21 -4.89 17.90 -25.02
N HIS A 22 -5.09 18.73 -23.99
CA HIS A 22 -4.40 19.99 -23.79
C HIS A 22 -3.14 19.87 -22.91
N ASP A 23 -2.90 18.70 -22.32
CA ASP A 23 -1.86 18.49 -21.32
C ASP A 23 -0.58 17.92 -21.95
N GLN A 24 0.57 18.53 -21.67
CA GLN A 24 1.88 18.12 -22.24
C GLN A 24 2.26 16.66 -21.91
N GLY A 25 1.67 16.09 -20.85
CA GLY A 25 1.91 14.72 -20.40
C GLY A 25 1.01 13.66 -21.03
N TYR A 26 0.28 13.97 -22.11
CA TYR A 26 -0.68 13.06 -22.77
C TYR A 26 -0.15 11.64 -22.96
N LEU A 27 1.00 11.48 -23.64
CA LEU A 27 1.58 10.15 -23.93
C LEU A 27 1.90 9.37 -22.64
N ARG A 28 2.45 10.04 -21.63
CA ARG A 28 2.79 9.41 -20.35
C ARG A 28 1.54 8.94 -19.59
N PHE A 29 0.45 9.68 -19.70
CA PHE A 29 -0.80 9.28 -19.07
C PHE A 29 -1.35 7.99 -19.70
N PHE A 30 -1.38 7.93 -21.03
CA PHE A 30 -1.87 6.76 -21.77
C PHE A 30 -1.00 5.51 -21.56
N THR A 31 0.32 5.67 -21.43
CA THR A 31 1.20 4.52 -21.09
C THR A 31 0.90 3.99 -19.70
N TYR A 32 0.74 4.87 -18.69
CA TYR A 32 0.41 4.46 -17.33
C TYR A 32 -0.97 3.81 -17.22
N MET A 33 -1.98 4.36 -17.90
CA MET A 33 -3.33 3.78 -17.93
C MET A 33 -3.35 2.40 -18.61
N SER A 34 -2.65 2.24 -19.73
CA SER A 34 -2.55 0.96 -20.43
C SER A 34 -1.81 -0.09 -19.59
N PHE A 35 -0.72 0.32 -18.94
CA PHE A 35 0.04 -0.53 -18.01
C PHE A 35 -0.81 -0.94 -16.80
N SER A 36 -1.62 -0.02 -16.26
CA SER A 36 -2.59 -0.31 -15.20
C SER A 36 -3.64 -1.34 -15.65
N ASN A 37 -4.22 -1.19 -16.85
CA ASN A 37 -5.17 -2.16 -17.38
C ASN A 37 -4.54 -3.55 -17.60
N ALA A 38 -3.33 -3.60 -18.14
CA ALA A 38 -2.59 -4.84 -18.34
C ALA A 38 -2.28 -5.55 -17.00
N SER A 39 -1.80 -4.81 -15.99
CA SER A 39 -1.51 -5.36 -14.66
C SER A 39 -2.75 -5.93 -13.98
N MET A 40 -3.89 -5.24 -14.07
CA MET A 40 -5.16 -5.69 -13.50
C MET A 40 -5.74 -6.90 -14.24
N LEU A 41 -5.59 -6.98 -15.56
CA LEU A 41 -5.96 -8.17 -16.34
C LEU A 41 -5.10 -9.38 -15.93
N GLY A 42 -3.79 -9.20 -15.80
CA GLY A 42 -2.86 -10.23 -15.32
C GLY A 42 -3.22 -10.77 -13.94
N LEU A 43 -3.61 -9.88 -13.03
CA LEU A 43 -4.09 -10.25 -11.68
C LEU A 43 -5.32 -11.17 -11.75
N VAL A 44 -6.29 -10.84 -12.60
CA VAL A 44 -7.53 -11.63 -12.73
C VAL A 44 -7.29 -12.97 -13.41
N THR A 45 -6.37 -13.04 -14.38
CA THR A 45 -6.05 -14.30 -15.08
C THR A 45 -5.12 -15.22 -14.30
N SER A 46 -4.58 -14.78 -13.16
CA SER A 46 -3.58 -15.54 -12.40
C SER A 46 -4.10 -16.91 -11.92
N SER A 47 -3.33 -17.99 -12.05
CA SER A 47 -3.68 -19.33 -11.55
C SER A 47 -3.07 -19.65 -10.18
N ASN A 48 -2.10 -18.85 -9.74
CA ASN A 48 -1.30 -19.08 -8.54
C ASN A 48 -1.36 -17.91 -7.56
N LEU A 49 -1.12 -18.20 -6.27
CA LEU A 49 -0.98 -17.16 -5.24
C LEU A 49 0.19 -16.21 -5.52
N ILE A 50 1.35 -16.75 -5.90
CA ILE A 50 2.53 -15.94 -6.25
C ILE A 50 2.25 -15.05 -7.47
N GLN A 51 1.54 -15.60 -8.47
CA GLN A 51 1.21 -14.83 -9.66
C GLN A 51 0.27 -13.66 -9.33
N ILE A 52 -0.70 -13.87 -8.43
CA ILE A 52 -1.50 -12.76 -7.89
C ILE A 52 -0.59 -11.75 -7.22
N TYR A 53 0.35 -12.17 -6.37
CA TYR A 53 1.26 -11.25 -5.68
C TYR A 53 2.07 -10.37 -6.62
N ILE A 54 2.63 -10.95 -7.69
CA ILE A 54 3.40 -10.21 -8.70
C ILE A 54 2.52 -9.14 -9.35
N PHE A 55 1.33 -9.50 -9.83
CA PHE A 55 0.43 -8.53 -10.45
C PHE A 55 -0.18 -7.56 -9.45
N TRP A 56 -0.32 -7.97 -8.19
CA TRP A 56 -0.76 -7.11 -7.10
C TRP A 56 0.23 -5.98 -6.87
N GLU A 57 1.52 -6.30 -6.80
CA GLU A 57 2.56 -5.27 -6.69
C GLU A 57 2.62 -4.36 -7.91
N LEU A 58 2.44 -4.90 -9.13
CA LEU A 58 2.39 -4.12 -10.35
C LEU A 58 1.21 -3.15 -10.37
N VAL A 59 0.01 -3.58 -9.95
CA VAL A 59 -1.15 -2.68 -9.79
C VAL A 59 -0.86 -1.57 -8.78
N GLY A 60 -0.16 -1.89 -7.68
CA GLY A 60 0.33 -0.92 -6.70
C GLY A 60 1.27 0.12 -7.33
N MET A 61 2.23 -0.31 -8.14
CA MET A 61 3.15 0.57 -8.87
C MET A 61 2.41 1.48 -9.86
N CYS A 62 1.45 0.93 -10.62
CA CYS A 62 0.61 1.71 -11.54
C CYS A 62 -0.16 2.81 -10.80
N SER A 63 -0.70 2.51 -9.62
CA SER A 63 -1.43 3.49 -8.82
C SER A 63 -0.52 4.63 -8.35
N TYR A 64 0.71 4.33 -7.94
CA TYR A 64 1.72 5.34 -7.59
C TYR A 64 2.02 6.26 -8.78
N LEU A 65 2.28 5.69 -9.96
CA LEU A 65 2.58 6.49 -11.16
C LEU A 65 1.42 7.39 -11.59
N LEU A 66 0.18 6.90 -11.50
CA LEU A 66 -1.01 7.68 -11.87
C LEU A 66 -1.33 8.80 -10.89
N ILE A 67 -1.16 8.59 -9.58
CA ILE A 67 -1.41 9.63 -8.56
C ILE A 67 -0.30 10.67 -8.57
N GLY A 68 0.94 10.22 -8.74
CA GLY A 68 2.11 11.06 -8.90
C GLY A 68 2.23 11.72 -10.28
N PHE A 69 1.21 11.65 -11.14
CA PHE A 69 1.31 12.13 -12.52
C PHE A 69 1.72 13.61 -12.59
N TRP A 70 1.12 14.47 -11.77
CA TRP A 70 1.53 15.87 -11.62
C TRP A 70 2.47 16.05 -10.42
N PHE A 71 3.64 15.39 -10.47
CA PHE A 71 4.64 15.39 -9.40
C PHE A 71 5.19 16.77 -9.01
N THR A 72 5.04 17.78 -9.88
CA THR A 72 5.44 19.17 -9.57
C THR A 72 4.62 19.77 -8.43
N ARG A 73 3.44 19.22 -8.14
CA ARG A 73 2.59 19.66 -7.03
C ARG A 73 2.96 18.91 -5.75
N PRO A 74 3.35 19.60 -4.67
CA PRO A 74 3.74 18.93 -3.43
C PRO A 74 2.58 18.14 -2.80
N ILE A 75 1.35 18.58 -3.00
CA ILE A 75 0.14 17.88 -2.53
C ILE A 75 -0.01 16.53 -3.22
N ALA A 76 0.23 16.46 -4.53
CA ALA A 76 0.15 15.21 -5.30
C ALA A 76 1.31 14.27 -4.95
N ALA A 77 2.53 14.81 -4.82
CA ALA A 77 3.71 14.03 -4.43
C ALA A 77 3.53 13.39 -3.04
N ASN A 78 3.08 14.16 -2.05
CA ASN A 78 2.84 13.64 -0.69
C ASN A 78 1.70 12.62 -0.65
N ALA A 79 0.62 12.83 -1.41
CA ALA A 79 -0.49 11.88 -1.52
C ALA A 79 -0.04 10.56 -2.16
N CYS A 80 0.78 10.65 -3.20
CA CYS A 80 1.36 9.53 -3.91
C CYS A 80 2.26 8.67 -3.01
N GLN A 81 3.20 9.30 -2.29
CA GLN A 81 4.05 8.61 -1.31
C GLN A 81 3.24 7.92 -0.22
N LYS A 82 2.28 8.65 0.37
CA LYS A 82 1.42 8.10 1.41
C LYS A 82 0.69 6.86 0.93
N ALA A 83 0.03 6.93 -0.22
CA ALA A 83 -0.71 5.82 -0.79
C ALA A 83 0.18 4.59 -1.02
N PHE A 84 1.35 4.78 -1.63
CA PHE A 84 2.27 3.68 -1.92
C PHE A 84 2.81 3.02 -0.65
N VAL A 85 3.24 3.81 0.34
CA VAL A 85 3.75 3.27 1.62
C VAL A 85 2.66 2.49 2.34
N THR A 86 1.44 3.00 2.39
CA THR A 86 0.33 2.29 3.05
C THR A 86 -0.04 0.99 2.32
N ASN A 87 0.04 0.96 0.99
CA ASN A 87 -0.19 -0.27 0.22
C ASN A 87 0.90 -1.30 0.50
N ARG A 88 2.17 -0.87 0.55
CA ARG A 88 3.31 -1.76 0.82
C ARG A 88 3.21 -2.45 2.19
N VAL A 89 2.63 -1.79 3.20
CA VAL A 89 2.34 -2.44 4.50
C VAL A 89 1.33 -3.57 4.33
N GLY A 90 0.29 -3.36 3.52
CA GLY A 90 -0.66 -4.43 3.16
C GLY A 90 0.00 -5.54 2.34
N ASP A 91 0.84 -5.18 1.37
CA ASP A 91 1.56 -6.12 0.50
C ASP A 91 2.49 -7.03 1.32
N PHE A 92 3.17 -6.46 2.34
CA PHE A 92 3.96 -7.23 3.30
C PHE A 92 3.11 -8.23 4.09
N GLY A 93 1.92 -7.81 4.54
CA GLY A 93 0.97 -8.72 5.19
C GLY A 93 0.52 -9.85 4.28
N LEU A 94 0.18 -9.53 3.02
CA LEU A 94 -0.22 -10.53 2.04
C LEU A 94 0.90 -11.52 1.70
N LEU A 95 2.14 -11.05 1.58
CA LEU A 95 3.32 -11.90 1.39
C LEU A 95 3.49 -12.88 2.56
N LEU A 96 3.43 -12.38 3.80
CA LEU A 96 3.50 -13.23 5.00
C LEU A 96 2.35 -14.25 5.04
N GLY A 97 1.15 -13.86 4.62
CA GLY A 97 0.00 -14.74 4.49
C GLY A 97 0.24 -15.87 3.47
N ILE A 98 0.81 -15.56 2.31
CA ILE A 98 1.14 -16.54 1.27
C ILE A 98 2.23 -17.51 1.76
N LEU A 99 3.29 -17.00 2.39
CA LEU A 99 4.36 -17.82 2.95
C LEU A 99 3.86 -18.72 4.08
N GLY A 100 2.96 -18.20 4.93
CA GLY A 100 2.31 -18.98 5.98
C GLY A 100 1.42 -20.10 5.44
N LEU A 101 0.65 -19.83 4.38
CA LEU A 101 -0.12 -20.89 3.70
C LEU A 101 0.80 -21.93 3.07
N TYR A 102 1.90 -21.52 2.44
CA TYR A 102 2.86 -22.44 1.86
C TYR A 102 3.51 -23.34 2.92
N TRP A 103 3.80 -22.82 4.11
CA TRP A 103 4.28 -23.64 5.23
C TRP A 103 3.29 -24.76 5.57
N ILE A 104 1.99 -24.48 5.50
CA ILE A 104 0.93 -25.43 5.86
C ILE A 104 0.68 -26.44 4.73
N THR A 105 0.54 -25.97 3.48
CA THR A 105 0.04 -26.78 2.36
C THR A 105 1.13 -27.26 1.41
N GLY A 106 2.28 -26.59 1.36
CA GLY A 106 3.39 -26.90 0.44
C GLY A 106 3.13 -26.59 -1.05
N SER A 107 2.00 -25.97 -1.39
CA SER A 107 1.64 -25.61 -2.77
C SER A 107 1.13 -24.17 -2.89
N PHE A 108 1.38 -23.55 -4.04
CA PHE A 108 0.92 -22.20 -4.39
C PHE A 108 -0.28 -22.20 -5.37
N GLU A 109 -0.63 -23.36 -5.92
CA GLU A 109 -1.75 -23.54 -6.85
C GLU A 109 -3.06 -23.61 -6.06
N PHE A 110 -4.11 -22.91 -6.52
CA PHE A 110 -5.37 -22.82 -5.76
C PHE A 110 -6.03 -24.17 -5.53
N ARG A 111 -5.99 -25.08 -6.52
CA ARG A 111 -6.66 -26.39 -6.45
C ARG A 111 -6.07 -27.24 -5.33
N ASP A 112 -4.76 -27.46 -5.40
CA ASP A 112 -4.02 -28.27 -4.43
C ASP A 112 -4.11 -27.64 -3.04
N LEU A 113 -4.02 -26.30 -2.96
CA LEU A 113 -4.10 -25.59 -1.70
C LEU A 113 -5.43 -25.85 -1.00
N PHE A 114 -6.57 -25.75 -1.70
CA PHE A 114 -7.88 -25.98 -1.07
C PHE A 114 -8.08 -27.44 -0.64
N GLU A 115 -7.61 -28.40 -1.44
CA GLU A 115 -7.73 -29.82 -1.12
C GLU A 115 -6.90 -30.20 0.10
N ILE A 116 -5.61 -29.85 0.10
CA ILE A 116 -4.68 -30.15 1.20
C ILE A 116 -5.12 -29.44 2.47
N PHE A 117 -5.54 -28.18 2.37
CA PHE A 117 -5.96 -27.38 3.51
C PHE A 117 -7.21 -27.96 4.19
N ASN A 118 -8.23 -28.36 3.42
CA ASN A 118 -9.44 -28.97 3.98
C ASN A 118 -9.13 -30.32 4.65
N ASN A 119 -8.27 -31.14 4.06
CA ASN A 119 -7.81 -32.40 4.65
C ASN A 119 -7.05 -32.17 5.97
N LEU A 120 -6.23 -31.12 6.04
CA LEU A 120 -5.46 -30.77 7.23
C LEU A 120 -6.35 -30.24 8.37
N ILE A 121 -7.37 -29.43 8.05
CA ILE A 121 -8.36 -28.96 9.02
C ILE A 121 -9.21 -30.11 9.54
N TYR A 122 -9.72 -30.97 8.65
CA TYR A 122 -10.55 -32.11 9.05
C TYR A 122 -9.81 -33.06 10.01
N ASN A 123 -8.51 -33.27 9.78
CA ASN A 123 -7.67 -34.12 10.62
C ASN A 123 -7.11 -33.39 11.86
N ASN A 124 -7.45 -32.12 12.09
CA ASN A 124 -6.95 -31.27 13.19
C ASN A 124 -5.41 -31.26 13.34
N ARG A 125 -4.66 -31.38 12.23
CA ARG A 125 -3.19 -31.44 12.28
C ARG A 125 -2.51 -30.08 12.33
N VAL A 126 -3.26 -28.99 12.16
CA VAL A 126 -2.74 -27.63 12.07
C VAL A 126 -3.28 -26.79 13.23
N ASN A 127 -2.42 -25.96 13.82
CA ASN A 127 -2.82 -25.05 14.87
C ASN A 127 -3.84 -24.01 14.35
N SER A 128 -5.03 -23.99 14.94
CA SER A 128 -6.13 -23.10 14.54
C SER A 128 -5.75 -21.61 14.65
N LEU A 129 -4.96 -21.24 15.65
CA LEU A 129 -4.50 -19.85 15.84
C LEU A 129 -3.58 -19.40 14.71
N PHE A 130 -2.67 -20.28 14.27
CA PHE A 130 -1.75 -19.98 13.18
C PHE A 130 -2.50 -19.80 11.85
N VAL A 131 -3.50 -20.66 11.60
CA VAL A 131 -4.37 -20.57 10.43
C VAL A 131 -5.19 -19.27 10.43
N ILE A 132 -5.78 -18.90 11.56
CA ILE A 132 -6.52 -17.64 11.71
C ILE A 132 -5.60 -16.45 11.45
N PHE A 133 -4.37 -16.46 11.99
CA PHE A 133 -3.40 -15.42 11.76
C PHE A 133 -3.04 -15.28 10.28
N CYS A 134 -2.69 -16.38 9.59
CA CYS A 134 -2.39 -16.36 8.15
C CYS A 134 -3.59 -15.89 7.31
N ALA A 135 -4.80 -16.36 7.62
CA ALA A 135 -6.01 -15.95 6.93
C ALA A 135 -6.33 -14.46 7.14
N SER A 136 -6.11 -13.92 8.34
CA SER A 136 -6.29 -12.49 8.63
C SER A 136 -5.32 -11.61 7.85
N LEU A 137 -4.08 -12.05 7.66
CA LEU A 137 -3.06 -11.35 6.88
C LEU A 137 -3.41 -11.27 5.38
N LEU A 138 -4.01 -12.33 4.82
CA LEU A 138 -4.47 -12.35 3.43
C LEU A 138 -5.66 -11.42 3.18
N PHE A 139 -6.49 -11.19 4.21
CA PHE A 139 -7.62 -10.28 4.13
C PHE A 139 -7.22 -8.81 4.37
N GLY A 140 -6.16 -8.56 5.15
CA GLY A 140 -5.66 -7.25 5.55
C GLY A 140 -5.48 -6.18 4.45
N PRO A 141 -5.08 -6.50 3.21
CA PRO A 141 -4.95 -5.51 2.14
C PRO A 141 -6.28 -4.88 1.70
N THR A 142 -7.41 -5.56 1.93
CA THR A 142 -8.73 -5.12 1.46
C THR A 142 -9.30 -3.90 2.19
N PRO A 143 -9.27 -3.79 3.54
CA PRO A 143 -9.68 -2.56 4.23
C PRO A 143 -8.69 -1.41 4.02
N ILE A 144 -7.38 -1.70 3.92
CA ILE A 144 -6.34 -0.68 3.71
C ILE A 144 -6.53 -0.02 2.34
N SER A 145 -6.64 -0.82 1.28
CA SER A 145 -6.83 -0.31 -0.09
C SER A 145 -8.12 0.51 -0.24
N ALA A 146 -9.20 0.12 0.45
CA ALA A 146 -10.47 0.84 0.41
C ALA A 146 -10.48 2.16 1.18
N LEU A 147 -9.64 2.28 2.21
CA LEU A 147 -9.45 3.53 2.93
C LEU A 147 -8.74 4.59 2.05
N ILE A 148 -7.91 4.14 1.12
CA ILE A 148 -6.94 5.00 0.42
C ILE A 148 -7.32 5.27 -1.04
N HIS A 149 -7.90 4.31 -1.77
CA HIS A 149 -8.23 4.46 -3.20
C HIS A 149 -9.63 3.99 -3.58
N ALA A 150 -10.19 4.63 -4.60
CA ALA A 150 -11.61 4.49 -4.95
C ALA A 150 -11.95 3.39 -5.98
N ALA A 151 -10.99 2.76 -6.69
CA ALA A 151 -11.35 1.88 -7.81
C ALA A 151 -10.52 0.60 -8.00
N THR A 152 -9.22 0.68 -8.27
CA THR A 152 -8.46 -0.47 -8.80
C THR A 152 -8.01 -1.45 -7.71
N MET A 153 -7.36 -0.98 -6.65
CA MET A 153 -6.88 -1.86 -5.58
C MET A 153 -8.01 -2.47 -4.74
N VAL A 154 -9.13 -1.76 -4.58
CA VAL A 154 -10.30 -2.30 -3.87
C VAL A 154 -10.90 -3.46 -4.65
N ALA A 155 -11.01 -3.31 -5.98
CA ALA A 155 -11.48 -4.39 -6.84
C ALA A 155 -10.51 -5.58 -6.82
N ALA A 156 -9.20 -5.34 -6.81
CA ALA A 156 -8.20 -6.39 -6.66
C ALA A 156 -8.35 -7.13 -5.32
N GLY A 157 -8.56 -6.39 -4.22
CA GLY A 157 -8.78 -6.97 -2.89
C GLY A 157 -10.04 -7.82 -2.80
N ILE A 158 -11.16 -7.31 -3.31
CA ILE A 158 -12.40 -8.09 -3.40
C ILE A 158 -12.18 -9.36 -4.24
N PHE A 159 -11.45 -9.26 -5.35
CA PHE A 159 -11.16 -10.39 -6.21
C PHE A 159 -10.32 -11.46 -5.50
N LEU A 160 -9.29 -11.06 -4.77
CA LEU A 160 -8.48 -11.97 -3.95
C LEU A 160 -9.35 -12.70 -2.92
N VAL A 161 -10.20 -11.97 -2.19
CA VAL A 161 -11.09 -12.56 -1.19
C VAL A 161 -12.07 -13.53 -1.84
N ALA A 162 -12.68 -13.14 -2.96
CA ALA A 162 -13.59 -14.00 -3.72
C ALA A 162 -12.93 -15.31 -4.17
N ARG A 163 -11.67 -15.25 -4.59
CA ARG A 163 -10.90 -16.42 -5.02
C ARG A 163 -10.50 -17.33 -3.85
N LEU A 164 -10.23 -16.75 -2.68
CA LEU A 164 -9.88 -17.47 -1.45
C LEU A 164 -11.11 -17.89 -0.61
N LEU A 165 -12.33 -17.68 -1.10
CA LEU A 165 -13.55 -18.07 -0.39
C LEU A 165 -13.56 -19.54 0.09
N PRO A 166 -13.15 -20.54 -0.71
CA PRO A 166 -13.12 -21.93 -0.26
C PRO A 166 -12.25 -22.16 0.99
N LEU A 167 -11.20 -21.35 1.16
CA LEU A 167 -10.33 -21.37 2.34
C LEU A 167 -11.00 -20.70 3.53
N PHE A 168 -11.66 -19.55 3.32
CA PHE A 168 -12.31 -18.84 4.42
C PHE A 168 -13.57 -19.56 4.94
N THR A 169 -14.26 -20.35 4.11
CA THR A 169 -15.42 -21.13 4.55
C THR A 169 -15.08 -22.22 5.56
N SER A 170 -13.86 -22.76 5.53
CA SER A 170 -13.41 -23.75 6.52
C SER A 170 -12.96 -23.12 7.85
N ILE A 171 -12.90 -21.78 7.93
CA ILE A 171 -12.55 -21.02 9.14
C ILE A 171 -13.70 -20.07 9.53
N PRO A 172 -14.61 -20.46 10.44
CA PRO A 172 -15.82 -19.69 10.73
C PRO A 172 -15.53 -18.28 11.27
N TYR A 173 -14.49 -18.13 12.10
CA TYR A 173 -14.12 -16.84 12.70
C TYR A 173 -13.76 -15.77 11.65
N ILE A 174 -13.01 -16.14 10.61
CA ILE A 174 -12.63 -15.22 9.53
C ILE A 174 -13.84 -14.90 8.66
N MET A 175 -14.73 -15.86 8.42
CA MET A 175 -15.97 -15.61 7.69
C MET A 175 -16.87 -14.61 8.43
N HIS A 176 -16.96 -14.67 9.76
CA HIS A 176 -17.69 -13.68 10.56
C HIS A 176 -17.05 -12.27 10.48
N LEU A 177 -15.72 -12.18 10.46
CA LEU A 177 -15.02 -10.91 10.26
C LEU A 177 -15.34 -10.31 8.88
N ILE A 178 -15.26 -11.13 7.84
CA ILE A 178 -15.53 -10.72 6.45
C ILE A 178 -16.99 -10.27 6.30
N SER A 179 -17.94 -10.99 6.90
CA SER A 179 -19.37 -10.64 6.82
C SER A 179 -19.68 -9.34 7.58
N LEU A 180 -19.06 -9.10 8.74
CA LEU A 180 -19.20 -7.85 9.49
C LEU A 180 -18.69 -6.64 8.68
N ILE A 181 -17.56 -6.81 7.99
CA ILE A 181 -17.00 -5.74 7.14
C ILE A 181 -17.86 -5.51 5.90
N ALA A 182 -18.39 -6.58 5.29
CA ALA A 182 -19.29 -6.46 4.14
C ALA A 182 -20.62 -5.80 4.49
N LEU A 183 -21.15 -6.05 5.69
CA LEU A 183 -22.32 -5.35 6.23
C LEU A 183 -22.02 -3.84 6.40
N GLY A 184 -20.84 -3.49 6.91
CA GLY A 184 -20.39 -2.09 7.04
C GLY A 184 -20.28 -1.33 5.71
N TRP A 185 -20.08 -2.03 4.59
CA TRP A 185 -20.10 -1.45 3.24
C TRP A 185 -21.48 -1.35 2.59
N GLY A 186 -22.56 -1.64 3.32
CA GLY A 186 -23.92 -1.55 2.79
C GLY A 186 -24.24 -2.63 1.75
N VAL A 187 -23.49 -3.74 1.75
CA VAL A 187 -23.72 -4.88 0.84
C VAL A 187 -24.81 -5.77 1.43
N PHE A 188 -26.06 -5.28 1.43
CA PHE A 188 -27.15 -5.97 2.14
C PHE A 188 -27.77 -7.14 1.36
N ARG A 189 -27.38 -7.40 0.10
CA ARG A 189 -28.28 -8.14 -0.81
C ARG A 189 -27.77 -9.31 -1.64
N ARG A 190 -26.54 -9.81 -1.50
CA ARG A 190 -26.13 -11.03 -2.22
C ARG A 190 -25.23 -11.95 -1.41
N PRO A 191 -25.46 -13.28 -1.42
CA PRO A 191 -24.48 -14.22 -0.91
C PRO A 191 -23.17 -14.06 -1.70
N PHE A 192 -22.05 -14.06 -0.98
CA PHE A 192 -20.68 -13.90 -1.49
C PHE A 192 -20.34 -14.62 -2.81
N PRO A 193 -20.85 -15.83 -3.15
CA PRO A 193 -20.59 -16.46 -4.44
C PRO A 193 -21.13 -15.69 -5.67
N HIS A 194 -21.94 -14.64 -5.52
CA HIS A 194 -22.43 -13.80 -6.62
C HIS A 194 -21.98 -12.34 -6.52
N TYR A 195 -20.88 -12.09 -5.79
CA TYR A 195 -20.28 -10.77 -5.65
C TYR A 195 -19.46 -10.42 -6.89
N ILE A 196 -20.12 -9.92 -7.92
CA ILE A 196 -19.47 -9.05 -8.90
C ILE A 196 -19.68 -7.62 -8.38
N PRO A 197 -18.70 -6.99 -7.69
CA PRO A 197 -18.79 -5.57 -7.40
C PRO A 197 -19.01 -4.84 -8.73
N ASN A 198 -20.17 -4.22 -8.88
CA ASN A 198 -20.52 -3.55 -10.12
C ASN A 198 -19.75 -2.21 -10.15
N PRO A 199 -18.69 -2.03 -10.97
CA PRO A 199 -17.89 -0.81 -10.96
C PRO A 199 -18.55 0.28 -11.80
N HIS A 200 -19.52 -0.09 -12.65
CA HIS A 200 -20.25 0.80 -13.54
C HIS A 200 -20.83 2.05 -12.84
N PRO A 201 -21.49 1.97 -11.66
CA PRO A 201 -21.96 3.17 -10.97
C PRO A 201 -20.83 4.07 -10.46
N LYS A 202 -19.76 3.52 -9.86
CA LYS A 202 -18.64 4.32 -9.33
C LYS A 202 -17.83 4.98 -10.45
N ALA A 203 -17.54 4.24 -11.52
CA ALA A 203 -16.87 4.77 -12.70
C ALA A 203 -17.69 5.90 -13.34
N LYS A 204 -19.02 5.73 -13.45
CA LYS A 204 -19.92 6.78 -13.95
C LYS A 204 -19.86 8.05 -13.10
N ILE A 205 -19.91 7.93 -11.77
CA ILE A 205 -19.87 9.10 -10.87
C ILE A 205 -18.52 9.83 -11.00
N ILE A 206 -17.40 9.10 -11.06
CA ILE A 206 -16.08 9.71 -11.18
C ILE A 206 -15.92 10.43 -12.52
N LEU A 207 -16.25 9.77 -13.64
CA LEU A 207 -16.15 10.37 -14.98
C LEU A 207 -17.11 11.57 -15.13
N GLY A 208 -18.31 11.48 -14.58
CA GLY A 208 -19.27 12.59 -14.55
C GLY A 208 -18.81 13.75 -13.67
N SER A 209 -18.15 13.49 -12.54
CA SER A 209 -17.56 14.56 -11.73
C SER A 209 -16.39 15.25 -12.46
N GLY A 210 -15.60 14.48 -13.22
CA GLY A 210 -14.49 15.02 -14.02
C GLY A 210 -14.95 15.93 -15.16
N SER A 211 -16.08 15.62 -15.82
CA SER A 211 -16.64 16.49 -16.86
C SER A 211 -17.14 17.82 -16.29
N ILE A 212 -17.80 17.78 -15.12
CA ILE A 212 -18.26 18.99 -14.40
C ILE A 212 -17.07 19.87 -13.98
N ILE A 213 -15.96 19.28 -13.53
CA ILE A 213 -14.76 20.03 -13.17
C ILE A 213 -14.16 20.71 -14.41
N HIS A 214 -14.05 19.98 -15.53
CA HIS A 214 -13.50 20.53 -16.76
C HIS A 214 -14.36 21.67 -17.32
N SER A 215 -15.69 21.54 -17.30
CA SER A 215 -16.59 22.63 -17.70
C SER A 215 -16.46 23.85 -16.79
N MET A 216 -16.29 23.66 -15.47
CA MET A 216 -16.03 24.77 -14.54
C MET A 216 -14.67 25.44 -14.72
N GLU A 217 -13.65 24.72 -15.19
CA GLU A 217 -12.34 25.31 -15.50
C GLU A 217 -12.42 26.32 -16.65
N THR A 218 -13.32 26.12 -17.62
CA THR A 218 -13.56 27.09 -18.72
C THR A 218 -14.19 28.40 -18.24
N VAL A 219 -14.95 28.36 -17.14
CA VAL A 219 -15.67 29.52 -16.60
C VAL A 219 -14.82 30.26 -15.56
N VAL A 220 -14.15 29.53 -14.68
CA VAL A 220 -13.49 30.07 -13.50
C VAL A 220 -11.98 30.23 -13.69
N GLY A 221 -11.43 29.66 -14.77
CA GLY A 221 -9.99 29.48 -14.97
C GLY A 221 -9.42 28.37 -14.08
N TYR A 222 -8.24 27.86 -14.44
CA TYR A 222 -7.63 26.73 -13.73
C TYR A 222 -7.25 27.09 -12.28
N SER A 223 -8.12 26.72 -11.33
CA SER A 223 -7.86 26.85 -9.90
C SER A 223 -8.56 25.71 -9.14
N PRO A 224 -7.81 24.72 -8.61
CA PRO A 224 -8.41 23.51 -8.02
C PRO A 224 -9.32 23.80 -6.82
N LYS A 225 -9.09 24.90 -6.09
CA LYS A 225 -9.94 25.32 -4.97
C LYS A 225 -11.24 25.98 -5.42
N LYS A 226 -11.26 26.61 -6.61
CA LYS A 226 -12.45 27.30 -7.12
C LYS A 226 -13.28 26.37 -8.01
N SER A 227 -12.65 25.56 -8.86
CA SER A 227 -13.33 24.60 -9.73
C SER A 227 -13.99 23.45 -8.95
N GLN A 228 -13.54 23.15 -7.74
CA GLN A 228 -14.13 22.11 -6.87
C GLN A 228 -15.12 22.66 -5.83
N ASN A 229 -15.40 23.97 -5.84
CA ASN A 229 -16.26 24.58 -4.84
C ASN A 229 -17.74 24.46 -5.24
N MET A 230 -18.48 23.66 -4.46
CA MET A 230 -19.91 23.40 -4.71
C MET A 230 -20.78 24.67 -4.67
N ILE A 231 -20.36 25.73 -3.97
CA ILE A 231 -21.09 27.01 -3.96
C ILE A 231 -20.99 27.67 -5.34
N PHE A 232 -19.81 27.70 -5.97
CA PHE A 232 -19.67 28.21 -7.33
C PHE A 232 -20.37 27.31 -8.34
N MET A 233 -20.37 26.00 -8.13
CA MET A 233 -21.09 25.04 -8.99
C MET A 233 -22.62 25.15 -8.88
N GLY A 234 -23.15 25.54 -7.72
CA GLY A 234 -24.60 25.63 -7.47
C GLY A 234 -25.21 27.03 -7.66
N VAL A 235 -24.42 28.11 -7.63
CA VAL A 235 -24.93 29.49 -7.56
C VAL A 235 -24.94 30.22 -8.91
N GLN A 236 -24.28 29.72 -9.96
CA GLN A 236 -24.14 30.50 -11.19
C GLN A 236 -25.13 30.08 -12.29
N HIS A 237 -26.11 30.95 -12.54
CA HIS A 237 -26.82 31.06 -13.83
C HIS A 237 -25.85 31.56 -14.91
N PHE A 238 -24.87 30.75 -15.32
CA PHE A 238 -24.18 30.98 -16.58
C PHE A 238 -25.03 30.38 -17.72
N PRO A 239 -25.05 30.98 -18.93
CA PRO A 239 -25.54 30.26 -20.10
C PRO A 239 -24.74 28.96 -20.15
N TYR A 240 -25.44 27.82 -20.27
CA TYR A 240 -24.85 26.50 -20.38
C TYR A 240 -23.51 26.57 -21.13
N PRO A 241 -22.38 26.18 -20.53
CA PRO A 241 -21.15 26.06 -21.30
C PRO A 241 -21.42 25.05 -22.40
N HIS A 242 -21.10 25.41 -23.64
CA HIS A 242 -21.28 24.54 -24.79
C HIS A 242 -20.40 23.29 -24.58
N GLU A 243 -21.00 22.18 -24.15
CA GLU A 243 -20.31 20.89 -24.08
C GLU A 243 -20.21 20.27 -25.48
N SER A 244 -19.03 19.72 -25.76
CA SER A 244 -18.69 19.00 -26.98
C SER A 244 -19.29 17.59 -26.98
N ASP A 245 -20.06 17.33 -28.04
CA ASP A 245 -20.47 16.05 -28.65
C ASP A 245 -21.15 14.96 -27.80
N ASN A 246 -22.09 14.29 -28.46
CA ASN A 246 -23.17 13.38 -28.00
C ASN A 246 -22.80 12.17 -27.12
N THR A 247 -21.58 12.06 -26.59
CA THR A 247 -21.11 10.94 -25.76
C THR A 247 -21.31 11.13 -24.25
N MET A 248 -21.62 12.35 -23.78
CA MET A 248 -21.78 12.68 -22.35
C MET A 248 -23.23 12.70 -21.82
N LEU A 249 -24.25 12.59 -22.66
CA LEU A 249 -25.67 12.71 -22.25
C LEU A 249 -26.26 11.45 -21.59
N VAL A 250 -25.75 10.26 -21.94
CA VAL A 250 -26.30 8.96 -21.48
C VAL A 250 -26.07 8.69 -19.97
N PRO A 251 -24.95 9.10 -19.34
CA PRO A 251 -24.76 8.95 -17.89
C PRO A 251 -25.61 9.91 -17.03
N LEU A 252 -25.89 11.13 -17.52
CA LEU A 252 -26.60 12.18 -16.79
C LEU A 252 -28.09 11.87 -16.57
N LEU A 253 -28.75 11.23 -17.55
CA LEU A 253 -30.17 10.86 -17.49
C LEU A 253 -30.48 9.84 -16.38
N ILE A 254 -29.48 9.04 -15.98
CA ILE A 254 -29.59 8.04 -14.90
C ILE A 254 -29.39 8.68 -13.51
N LEU A 255 -28.70 9.83 -13.44
CA LEU A 255 -28.43 10.55 -12.19
C LEU A 255 -29.67 11.26 -11.65
N VAL A 256 -30.52 11.77 -12.55
CA VAL A 256 -31.80 12.42 -12.20
C VAL A 256 -32.75 11.42 -11.52
N LEU A 257 -32.72 10.14 -11.92
CA LEU A 257 -33.51 9.08 -11.28
C LEU A 257 -33.02 8.69 -9.88
N PHE A 258 -31.76 8.97 -9.53
CA PHE A 258 -31.17 8.61 -8.22
C PHE A 258 -31.32 9.71 -7.16
N THR A 259 -31.41 10.98 -7.57
CA THR A 259 -31.60 12.12 -6.66
C THR A 259 -32.98 12.15 -5.99
N LEU A 260 -33.98 11.46 -6.57
CA LEU A 260 -35.32 11.32 -5.98
C LEU A 260 -35.36 10.45 -4.70
N PHE A 261 -34.29 9.73 -4.36
CA PHE A 261 -34.26 8.81 -3.20
C PHE A 261 -33.61 9.40 -1.93
N VAL A 262 -33.07 10.63 -1.99
CA VAL A 262 -32.24 11.23 -0.90
C VAL A 262 -33.07 11.97 0.16
N GLY A 263 -34.39 12.03 0.02
CA GLY A 263 -35.30 12.76 0.94
C GLY A 263 -35.53 12.16 2.34
N PHE A 264 -34.66 11.29 2.86
CA PHE A 264 -34.90 10.55 4.12
C PHE A 264 -34.11 11.07 5.34
N GLN A 265 -33.63 12.32 5.29
CA GLN A 265 -32.63 12.84 6.23
C GLN A 265 -33.18 13.89 7.23
N GLU A 266 -34.33 13.64 7.86
CA GLU A 266 -34.96 14.59 8.80
C GLU A 266 -35.12 14.06 10.26
N PHE A 267 -34.30 13.11 10.73
CA PHE A 267 -34.54 12.45 12.03
C PHE A 267 -33.44 12.57 13.13
N LEU A 268 -32.31 13.24 12.92
CA LEU A 268 -31.22 13.30 13.91
C LEU A 268 -31.07 14.65 14.61
N SER A 269 -30.75 14.64 15.91
CA SER A 269 -30.50 15.83 16.74
C SER A 269 -29.27 16.63 16.27
N ASP A 270 -29.40 17.95 16.17
CA ASP A 270 -28.39 18.88 15.63
C ASP A 270 -27.01 18.79 16.32
N GLN A 271 -26.95 18.44 17.60
CA GLN A 271 -25.68 18.29 18.31
C GLN A 271 -24.92 17.02 17.90
N ILE A 272 -25.64 15.93 17.68
CA ILE A 272 -25.06 14.67 17.20
C ILE A 272 -24.61 14.84 15.76
N ILE A 273 -25.42 15.53 14.94
CA ILE A 273 -25.07 15.88 13.56
C ILE A 273 -23.79 16.71 13.55
N ASN A 274 -23.67 17.77 14.35
CA ASN A 274 -22.49 18.61 14.38
C ASN A 274 -21.23 17.86 14.84
N LYS A 275 -21.35 16.92 15.79
CA LYS A 275 -20.23 16.09 16.23
C LYS A 275 -19.80 15.09 15.16
N ILE A 276 -20.76 14.43 14.50
CA ILE A 276 -20.51 13.51 13.37
C ILE A 276 -19.95 14.29 12.17
N TYR A 277 -20.45 15.49 11.92
CA TYR A 277 -20.00 16.37 10.85
C TYR A 277 -18.55 16.79 11.08
N ASN A 278 -18.20 17.28 12.27
CA ASN A 278 -16.81 17.63 12.61
C ASN A 278 -15.87 16.43 12.51
N TRP A 279 -16.33 15.24 12.92
CA TRP A 279 -15.56 14.00 12.78
C TRP A 279 -15.36 13.62 11.30
N SER A 280 -16.42 13.64 10.50
CA SER A 280 -16.39 13.32 9.06
C SER A 280 -15.56 14.33 8.26
N TYR A 281 -15.73 15.63 8.53
CA TYR A 281 -15.00 16.73 7.91
C TYR A 281 -13.48 16.57 8.11
N ASN A 282 -13.07 16.19 9.33
CA ASN A 282 -11.67 15.89 9.66
C ASN A 282 -11.23 14.47 9.29
N ARG A 283 -11.98 13.77 8.41
CA ARG A 283 -11.69 12.39 7.96
C ARG A 283 -11.45 11.41 9.11
N GLY A 284 -12.23 11.57 10.18
CA GLY A 284 -12.13 10.78 11.41
C GLY A 284 -10.83 10.96 12.17
N TYR A 285 -10.08 12.05 11.94
CA TYR A 285 -8.74 12.32 12.51
C TYR A 285 -7.70 11.22 12.22
N ILE A 286 -7.96 10.35 11.25
CA ILE A 286 -7.09 9.21 10.90
C ILE A 286 -5.71 9.71 10.46
N ASP A 287 -5.68 10.81 9.70
CA ASP A 287 -4.43 11.42 9.21
C ASP A 287 -3.57 11.97 10.35
N PHE A 288 -4.20 12.62 11.34
CA PHE A 288 -3.52 13.13 12.53
C PHE A 288 -2.99 11.98 13.40
N PHE A 289 -3.80 10.95 13.62
CA PHE A 289 -3.39 9.76 14.34
C PHE A 289 -2.18 9.11 13.68
N TYR A 290 -2.24 8.85 12.36
CA TYR A 290 -1.15 8.23 11.61
C TYR A 290 0.17 9.01 11.69
N LEU A 291 0.10 10.35 11.57
CA LEU A 291 1.26 11.22 11.71
C LEU A 291 1.86 11.16 13.11
N LYS A 292 1.02 11.29 14.14
CA LYS A 292 1.48 11.41 15.53
C LYS A 292 2.01 10.09 16.09
N THR A 293 1.37 8.97 15.77
CA THR A 293 1.74 7.66 16.33
C THR A 293 2.78 6.95 15.47
N PHE A 294 2.51 6.73 14.19
CA PHE A 294 3.38 5.90 13.35
C PHE A 294 4.57 6.68 12.81
N ILE A 295 4.35 7.82 12.14
CA ILE A 295 5.44 8.54 11.46
C ILE A 295 6.46 9.06 12.47
N ASN A 296 6.03 9.69 13.56
CA ASN A 296 6.96 10.20 14.57
C ASN A 296 7.71 9.08 15.30
N ALA A 297 7.06 7.95 15.58
CA ALA A 297 7.74 6.81 16.19
C ALA A 297 8.82 6.23 15.27
N ILE A 298 8.52 6.04 13.98
CA ILE A 298 9.50 5.54 13.00
C ILE A 298 10.66 6.52 12.83
N LYS A 299 10.39 7.83 12.79
CA LYS A 299 11.45 8.85 12.74
C LYS A 299 12.36 8.81 13.96
N GLY A 300 11.78 8.75 15.16
CA GLY A 300 12.56 8.64 16.40
C GLY A 300 13.40 7.36 16.44
N LEU A 301 12.87 6.24 15.96
CA LEU A 301 13.60 4.98 15.87
C LEU A 301 14.73 5.04 14.83
N ALA A 302 14.50 5.68 13.68
CA ALA A 302 15.53 5.88 12.66
C ALA A 302 16.67 6.78 13.15
N GLU A 303 16.36 7.87 13.87
CA GLU A 303 17.35 8.74 14.50
C GLU A 303 18.19 7.98 15.54
N PHE A 304 17.56 7.08 16.31
CA PHE A 304 18.26 6.22 17.25
C PHE A 304 19.22 5.24 16.55
N ILE A 305 18.78 4.58 15.48
CA ILE A 305 19.65 3.69 14.69
C ILE A 305 20.82 4.46 14.08
N TYR A 306 20.55 5.65 13.52
CA TYR A 306 21.59 6.52 12.97
C TYR A 306 22.61 6.95 14.04
N PHE A 307 22.14 7.29 15.24
CA PHE A 307 23.01 7.59 16.38
C PHE A 307 23.86 6.38 16.78
N PHE A 308 23.27 5.19 16.83
CA PHE A 308 23.97 3.97 17.22
C PHE A 308 25.08 3.62 16.22
N ASP A 309 24.79 3.69 14.93
CA ASP A 309 25.75 3.45 13.86
C ASP A 309 26.94 4.41 13.96
N LYS A 310 26.64 5.72 13.99
CA LYS A 310 27.66 6.77 14.00
C LYS A 310 28.50 6.85 15.27
N ARG A 311 27.97 6.44 16.43
CA ARG A 311 28.70 6.54 17.70
C ARG A 311 29.30 5.23 18.16
N VAL A 312 28.57 4.13 18.01
CA VAL A 312 28.99 2.83 18.53
C VAL A 312 29.76 2.08 17.46
N ILE A 313 29.19 1.90 16.27
CA ILE A 313 29.82 1.10 15.20
C ILE A 313 31.07 1.83 14.69
N ASP A 314 30.94 3.09 14.28
CA ASP A 314 32.08 3.92 13.88
C ASP A 314 33.05 4.19 15.04
N GLY A 315 32.55 4.26 16.28
CA GLY A 315 33.39 4.44 17.46
C GLY A 315 34.31 3.26 17.71
N ILE A 316 33.81 2.04 17.54
CA ILE A 316 34.59 0.80 17.71
C ILE A 316 35.65 0.68 16.61
N THR A 317 35.30 0.93 15.35
CA THR A 317 36.25 0.84 14.23
C THR A 317 37.35 1.90 14.34
N ASN A 318 36.99 3.15 14.65
CA ASN A 318 37.97 4.21 14.90
C ASN A 318 38.82 3.93 16.14
N GLY A 319 38.20 3.42 17.21
CA GLY A 319 38.89 3.03 18.44
C GLY A 319 39.95 1.97 18.19
N ALA A 320 39.61 0.91 17.44
CA ALA A 320 40.55 -0.13 17.03
C ALA A 320 41.69 0.42 16.15
N GLY A 321 41.39 1.33 15.22
CA GLY A 321 42.41 2.00 14.40
C GLY A 321 43.39 2.82 15.25
N VAL A 322 42.86 3.60 16.20
CA VAL A 322 43.65 4.43 17.11
C VAL A 322 44.51 3.58 18.05
N THR A 323 43.99 2.48 18.60
CA THR A 323 44.78 1.59 19.45
C THR A 323 45.89 0.91 18.67
N CYS A 324 45.64 0.44 17.44
CA CYS A 324 46.68 -0.10 16.56
C CYS A 324 47.77 0.93 16.26
N PHE A 325 47.40 2.18 16.00
CA PHE A 325 48.37 3.26 15.78
C PHE A 325 49.26 3.49 17.01
N PHE A 326 48.67 3.61 18.20
CA PHE A 326 49.44 3.79 19.43
C PHE A 326 50.30 2.59 19.79
N VAL A 327 49.82 1.36 19.58
CA VAL A 327 50.62 0.14 19.77
C VAL A 327 51.80 0.13 18.81
N GLY A 328 51.58 0.47 17.53
CA GLY A 328 52.64 0.56 16.53
C GLY A 328 53.72 1.58 16.90
N GLU A 329 53.32 2.79 17.33
CA GLU A 329 54.26 3.82 17.76
C GLU A 329 54.97 3.43 19.08
N GLY A 330 54.29 2.71 19.98
CA GLY A 330 54.89 2.15 21.19
C GLY A 330 55.98 1.11 20.89
N VAL A 331 55.71 0.18 19.98
CA VAL A 331 56.67 -0.87 19.56
C VAL A 331 57.92 -0.26 18.90
N LYS A 332 57.77 0.86 18.19
CA LYS A 332 58.89 1.57 17.58
C LYS A 332 59.93 2.04 18.60
N TYR A 333 59.53 2.42 19.82
CA TYR A 333 60.45 2.81 20.88
C TYR A 333 61.18 1.62 21.54
N ILE A 334 60.66 0.39 21.40
CA ILE A 334 61.33 -0.83 21.88
C ILE A 334 62.57 -1.15 21.02
N GLY A 335 62.53 -0.79 19.73
CA GLY A 335 63.65 -0.91 18.81
C GLY A 335 64.72 0.18 19.03
N ASN A 336 65.45 0.12 20.14
CA ASN A 336 66.60 1.02 20.35
C ASN A 336 67.76 0.65 19.44
N ARG A 337 68.45 1.65 18.87
CA ARG A 337 69.56 1.46 17.90
C ARG A 337 70.83 0.78 18.46
N GLN A 338 70.84 0.37 19.73
CA GLN A 338 72.02 -0.21 20.38
C GLN A 338 72.00 -1.74 20.29
N ILE A 339 73.06 -2.33 19.76
CA ILE A 339 73.18 -3.79 19.58
C ILE A 339 73.08 -4.55 20.92
N SER A 340 73.54 -3.94 22.02
CA SER A 340 73.49 -4.52 23.37
C SER A 340 72.07 -4.77 23.87
N SER A 341 71.09 -3.91 23.54
CA SER A 341 69.70 -4.13 23.98
C SER A 341 69.04 -5.30 23.26
N TYR A 342 69.38 -5.55 21.99
CA TYR A 342 68.88 -6.71 21.26
C TYR A 342 69.45 -8.03 21.80
N LEU A 343 70.73 -8.06 22.16
CA LEU A 343 71.38 -9.21 22.79
C LEU A 343 70.77 -9.55 24.16
N PHE A 344 70.49 -8.52 24.97
CA PHE A 344 69.81 -8.69 26.25
C PHE A 344 68.39 -9.27 26.09
N LEU A 345 67.60 -8.75 25.13
CA LEU A 345 66.27 -9.28 24.84
C LEU A 345 66.32 -10.75 24.40
N TYR A 346 67.25 -11.12 23.50
CA TYR A 346 67.42 -12.50 23.05
C TYR A 346 67.77 -13.46 24.20
N LEU A 347 68.72 -13.08 25.05
CA LEU A 347 69.11 -13.86 26.23
C LEU A 347 67.96 -14.00 27.23
N SER A 348 67.18 -12.92 27.43
CA SER A 348 65.99 -12.96 28.29
C SER A 348 64.91 -13.91 27.76
N TYR A 349 64.71 -13.96 26.44
CA TYR A 349 63.73 -14.85 25.81
C TYR A 349 64.15 -16.32 25.95
N LEU A 350 65.44 -16.61 25.73
CA LEU A 350 66.01 -17.95 25.97
C LEU A 350 65.84 -18.39 27.43
N LEU A 351 66.07 -17.48 28.38
CA LEU A 351 65.95 -17.77 29.81
C LEU A 351 64.49 -18.04 30.22
N ILE A 352 63.54 -17.26 29.70
CA ILE A 352 62.11 -17.48 29.90
C ILE A 352 61.68 -18.82 29.29
N PHE A 353 62.14 -19.13 28.07
CA PHE A 353 61.84 -20.40 27.41
C PHE A 353 62.39 -21.60 28.19
N LEU A 354 63.63 -21.52 28.69
CA LEU A 354 64.22 -22.54 29.56
C LEU A 354 63.47 -22.69 30.89
N LEU A 355 63.02 -21.59 31.50
CA LEU A 355 62.19 -21.62 32.71
C LEU A 355 60.85 -22.31 32.47
N ILE A 356 60.17 -21.99 31.36
CA ILE A 356 58.91 -22.63 30.99
C ILE A 356 59.14 -24.11 30.70
N TYR A 357 60.21 -24.46 29.98
CA TYR A 357 60.57 -25.84 29.71
C TYR A 357 60.86 -26.63 31.00
N TYR A 358 61.56 -26.03 31.95
CA TYR A 358 61.85 -26.63 33.25
C TYR A 358 60.61 -26.80 34.15
N PHE A 359 59.61 -25.93 34.03
CA PHE A 359 58.36 -26.03 34.80
C PHE A 359 57.29 -26.90 34.14
N CYS A 360 57.36 -27.10 32.82
CA CYS A 360 56.35 -27.82 32.04
C CYS A 360 56.74 -29.27 31.71
N LEU A 361 57.97 -29.67 32.02
CA LEU A 361 58.53 -31.02 31.87
C LEU A 361 59.04 -31.49 33.23
#